data_AF-X1BNC6-F1
#
_entry.id   AF-X1BNC6-F1
#
_cell.length_a   1.000
_cell.length_b   1.000
_cell.length_c   1.000
_cell.angle_alpha   90.00
_cell.angle_beta   90.00
_cell.angle_gamma   90.00
#
_symmetry.space_group_name_H-M   'P 1'
#
loop_
_entity.id
_entity.type
_entity.pdbx_description
1 polymer ?
#
loop_
_entity_poly.entity_id
_entity_poly.type
_entity_poly.pdbx_seq_one_letter_code
_entity_poly.pdbx_strand_id
1 'polypeptide(L)'
;FSSGYSELGKEGKQLEQQLLEKATENHIRILGPNCMGIYNPKARIGFSHRLSLVSGPVAFISQSGGNANRHAYAGIFSGYNFSKIVSLGNQIDLDLLDFLNYFRSDPDTKVITMYVENIFLSQ
;
A
#
# COMPACT_ATOMS: atom_id res chain seq x y z
N PHE A 1 5.75 6.92 -6.21
CA PHE A 1 5.25 6.35 -7.48
C PHE A 1 4.43 7.41 -8.19
N SER A 2 3.99 7.16 -9.43
CA SER A 2 3.28 8.17 -10.24
C SER A 2 1.93 8.56 -9.62
N SER A 3 1.70 9.86 -9.52
CA SER A 3 0.38 10.50 -9.35
C SER A 3 -0.04 11.12 -10.70
N GLY A 4 -1.17 11.83 -10.73
CA GLY A 4 -1.78 12.40 -11.93
C GLY A 4 -3.05 11.70 -12.41
N TYR A 5 -3.67 10.88 -11.57
CA TYR A 5 -4.78 10.01 -11.94
C TYR A 5 -6.12 10.53 -11.37
N SER A 6 -7.03 9.65 -10.92
CA SER A 6 -8.38 10.07 -10.52
C SER A 6 -8.42 11.11 -9.40
N GLU A 7 -7.35 11.26 -8.63
CA GLU A 7 -7.19 12.35 -7.66
C GLU A 7 -7.18 13.74 -8.29
N LEU A 8 -6.92 13.86 -9.60
CA LEU A 8 -6.99 15.11 -10.36
C LEU A 8 -8.29 15.27 -11.16
N GLY A 9 -9.21 14.31 -11.09
CA GLY A 9 -10.55 14.40 -11.69
C GLY A 9 -10.77 13.46 -12.88
N LYS A 10 -11.69 13.86 -13.78
CA LYS A 10 -12.28 12.96 -14.80
C LYS A 10 -11.26 12.42 -15.81
N GLU A 11 -10.34 13.25 -16.29
CA GLU A 11 -9.30 12.83 -17.24
C GLU A 11 -8.38 11.79 -16.60
N GLY A 12 -7.95 12.02 -15.36
CA GLY A 12 -7.14 11.06 -14.62
C GLY A 12 -7.86 9.73 -14.36
N LYS A 13 -9.18 9.76 -14.13
CA LYS A 13 -9.99 8.53 -14.04
C LYS A 13 -10.02 7.73 -15.35
N GLN A 14 -10.03 8.41 -16.50
CA GLN A 14 -9.92 7.72 -17.80
C GLN A 14 -8.54 7.08 -17.98
N LEU A 15 -7.48 7.74 -17.51
CA LEU A 15 -6.13 7.17 -17.53
C LEU A 15 -6.01 5.93 -16.62
N GLU A 16 -6.66 5.92 -15.46
CA GLU A 16 -6.71 4.71 -14.61
C GLU A 16 -7.41 3.55 -15.28
N GLN A 17 -8.54 3.83 -15.94
CA GLN A 17 -9.29 2.80 -16.65
C GLN A 17 -8.43 2.18 -17.77
N GLN A 18 -7.73 3.00 -18.54
CA GLN A 18 -6.80 2.52 -19.58
C GLN A 18 -5.64 1.72 -18.98
N LEU A 19 -5.09 2.16 -17.85
CA LEU A 19 -4.03 1.45 -17.14
C LEU A 19 -4.50 0.07 -16.66
N LEU A 20 -5.69 0.00 -16.07
CA LEU A 20 -6.30 -1.24 -15.60
C LEU A 20 -6.61 -2.21 -16.74
N GLU A 21 -7.18 -1.72 -17.84
CA GLU A 21 -7.45 -2.50 -19.05
C GLU A 21 -6.17 -3.15 -19.60
N LYS A 22 -5.11 -2.35 -19.76
CA LYS A 22 -3.83 -2.84 -20.26
C LYS A 22 -3.18 -3.86 -19.33
N ALA A 23 -3.25 -3.65 -18.02
CA ALA A 23 -2.72 -4.61 -17.06
C ALA A 23 -3.53 -5.93 -17.07
N THR A 24 -4.85 -5.83 -17.17
CA THR A 24 -5.77 -6.98 -17.24
C THR A 24 -5.51 -7.82 -18.49
N GLU A 25 -5.38 -7.20 -19.65
CA GLU A 25 -5.03 -7.86 -20.93
C GLU A 25 -3.73 -8.66 -20.84
N ASN A 26 -2.82 -8.27 -19.93
CA ASN A 26 -1.51 -8.88 -19.76
C ASN A 26 -1.38 -9.70 -18.46
N HIS A 27 -2.48 -9.93 -17.74
CA HIS A 27 -2.51 -10.65 -16.46
C HIS A 27 -1.57 -10.06 -15.39
N ILE A 28 -1.41 -8.74 -15.38
CA ILE A 28 -0.60 -8.01 -14.40
C ILE A 28 -1.54 -7.41 -13.35
N ARG A 29 -1.17 -7.56 -12.08
CA ARG A 29 -1.86 -6.89 -10.96
C ARG A 29 -1.22 -5.54 -10.66
N ILE A 30 -2.01 -4.55 -10.24
CA ILE A 30 -1.58 -3.18 -9.94
C ILE A 30 -1.76 -2.88 -8.46
N LEU A 31 -0.70 -2.34 -7.84
CA LEU A 31 -0.77 -1.62 -6.56
C LEU A 31 -0.71 -0.12 -6.84
N GLY A 32 -1.72 0.65 -6.40
CA GLY A 32 -1.83 2.07 -6.70
C GLY A 32 -2.94 2.37 -7.71
N PRO A 33 -2.74 3.39 -8.58
CA PRO A 33 -1.62 4.33 -8.64
C PRO A 33 -1.60 5.30 -7.45
N ASN A 34 -0.79 6.36 -7.50
CA ASN A 34 -0.72 7.41 -6.48
C ASN A 34 -0.42 6.86 -5.07
N CYS A 35 0.60 6.01 -4.98
CA CYS A 35 0.97 5.37 -3.72
C CYS A 35 2.47 5.50 -3.41
N MET A 36 2.84 5.13 -2.19
CA MET A 36 4.23 4.91 -1.79
C MET A 36 4.69 3.47 -2.07
N GLY A 37 3.83 2.57 -2.54
CA GLY A 37 4.17 1.17 -2.76
C GLY A 37 4.37 0.39 -1.46
N ILE A 38 5.32 -0.55 -1.46
CA ILE A 38 5.54 -1.53 -0.39
C ILE A 38 6.82 -1.19 0.39
N TYR A 39 6.76 -1.37 1.70
CA TYR A 39 7.91 -1.46 2.58
C TYR A 39 7.90 -2.80 3.32
N ASN A 40 8.97 -3.58 3.18
CA ASN A 40 9.18 -4.86 3.84
C ASN A 40 10.65 -4.92 4.30
N PRO A 41 10.94 -4.59 5.58
CA PRO A 41 12.30 -4.56 6.11
C PRO A 41 13.01 -5.92 6.01
N LYS A 42 12.31 -7.03 6.28
CA LYS A 42 12.86 -8.39 6.22
C LYS A 42 13.35 -8.77 4.81
N ALA A 43 12.60 -8.36 3.79
CA ALA A 43 12.97 -8.54 2.38
C ALA A 43 13.86 -7.42 1.83
N ARG A 44 14.18 -6.39 2.63
CA ARG A 44 14.93 -5.19 2.22
C ARG A 44 14.28 -4.45 1.05
N ILE A 45 12.95 -4.47 1.00
CA ILE A 45 12.15 -3.73 0.02
C ILE A 45 11.64 -2.46 0.68
N GLY A 46 11.77 -1.32 0.01
CA GLY A 46 11.23 -0.05 0.49
C GLY A 46 11.25 1.01 -0.57
N PHE A 47 10.36 1.99 -0.42
CA PHE A 47 10.28 3.16 -1.31
C PHE A 47 11.31 4.26 -0.99
N SER A 48 12.14 4.05 0.03
CA SER A 48 13.26 4.91 0.38
C SER A 48 14.37 4.08 1.01
N HIS A 49 15.62 4.41 0.67
CA HIS A 49 16.82 3.78 1.22
C HIS A 49 17.10 4.18 2.69
N ARG A 50 16.37 5.16 3.21
CA ARG A 50 16.51 5.67 4.60
C ARG A 50 15.59 4.95 5.60
N LEU A 51 14.73 4.05 5.12
CA LEU A 51 13.85 3.30 5.99
C LEU A 51 14.64 2.26 6.80
N SER A 52 14.18 1.97 8.01
CA SER A 52 14.75 0.93 8.84
C SER A 52 14.72 -0.42 8.13
N LEU A 53 15.66 -1.30 8.46
CA LEU A 53 15.61 -2.72 8.06
C LEU A 53 15.21 -3.63 9.23
N VAL A 54 14.90 -3.04 10.38
CA VAL A 54 14.43 -3.79 11.55
C VAL A 54 12.97 -4.15 11.33
N SER A 55 12.71 -5.44 11.20
CA SER A 55 11.37 -6.00 11.09
C SER A 55 10.74 -6.17 12.48
N GLY A 56 9.43 -5.96 12.57
CA GLY A 56 8.64 -6.26 13.76
C GLY A 56 7.32 -6.95 13.41
N PRO A 57 6.41 -7.10 14.38
CA PRO A 57 5.20 -7.91 14.21
C PRO A 57 3.99 -7.15 13.68
N VAL A 58 4.10 -5.85 13.38
CA VAL A 58 2.96 -4.99 13.01
C VAL A 58 2.88 -4.82 11.49
N ALA A 59 1.78 -5.17 10.85
CA ALA A 59 1.51 -4.79 9.46
C ALA A 59 0.72 -3.49 9.42
N PHE A 60 0.96 -2.64 8.41
CA PHE A 60 0.17 -1.41 8.20
C PHE A 60 -0.32 -1.30 6.76
N ILE A 61 -1.63 -1.18 6.58
CA ILE A 61 -2.25 -0.87 5.29
C ILE A 61 -2.69 0.59 5.30
N SER A 62 -2.34 1.38 4.29
CA SER A 62 -2.68 2.80 4.26
C SER A 62 -3.14 3.25 2.88
N GLN A 63 -4.34 3.81 2.80
CA GLN A 63 -4.82 4.47 1.58
C GLN A 63 -4.03 5.77 1.31
N SER A 64 -3.64 6.49 2.36
CA SER A 64 -2.78 7.67 2.25
C SER A 64 -1.29 7.31 2.14
N GLY A 65 -0.62 7.80 1.09
CA GLY A 65 0.83 7.71 0.95
C GLY A 65 1.60 8.49 2.03
N GLY A 66 1.09 9.66 2.44
CA GLY A 66 1.69 10.46 3.51
C GLY A 66 1.70 9.73 4.85
N ASN A 67 0.59 9.08 5.21
CA ASN A 67 0.54 8.25 6.42
C ASN A 67 1.46 7.04 6.33
N ALA A 68 1.50 6.34 5.18
CA ALA A 68 2.43 5.24 4.98
C ALA A 68 3.89 5.67 5.18
N ASN A 69 4.28 6.80 4.60
CA ASN A 69 5.63 7.36 4.74
C ASN A 69 5.95 7.73 6.20
N ARG A 70 5.05 8.46 6.87
CA ARG A 70 5.24 8.89 8.26
C ARG A 70 5.43 7.69 9.19
N HIS A 71 4.60 6.65 9.06
CA HIS A 71 4.69 5.46 9.90
C HIS A 71 5.95 4.64 9.60
N ALA A 72 6.35 4.54 8.32
CA ALA A 72 7.60 3.86 7.95
C ALA A 72 8.84 4.48 8.62
N TYR A 73 8.87 5.81 8.80
CA TYR A 73 9.94 6.49 9.54
C TYR A 73 9.72 6.48 11.06
N ALA A 74 8.48 6.53 11.53
CA ALA A 74 8.14 6.58 12.96
C ALA A 74 8.50 5.28 13.71
N GLY A 75 8.46 4.12 13.04
CA GLY A 75 8.81 2.84 13.67
C GLY A 75 10.19 2.83 14.35
N ILE A 76 11.12 3.66 13.85
CA ILE A 76 12.45 3.85 14.45
C ILE A 76 12.38 4.42 15.88
N PHE A 77 11.38 5.27 16.16
CA PHE A 77 11.30 6.08 17.39
C PHE A 77 10.17 5.66 18.34
N SER A 78 9.15 4.95 17.84
CA SER A 78 7.90 4.71 18.58
C SER A 78 7.86 3.37 19.34
N GLY A 79 8.95 2.60 19.36
CA GLY A 79 9.04 1.34 20.10
C GLY A 79 8.31 0.15 19.45
N TYR A 80 7.80 0.32 18.22
CA TYR A 80 7.23 -0.76 17.42
C TYR A 80 7.83 -0.75 16.02
N ASN A 81 8.14 -1.95 15.51
CA ASN A 81 8.65 -2.14 14.15
C ASN A 81 7.57 -2.79 13.28
N PHE A 82 7.56 -2.44 12.00
CA PHE A 82 6.60 -3.01 11.05
C PHE A 82 7.13 -4.31 10.44
N SER A 83 6.28 -5.31 10.25
CA SER A 83 6.56 -6.47 9.40
C SER A 83 6.56 -6.03 7.94
N LYS A 84 5.51 -5.31 7.53
CA LYS A 84 5.32 -4.75 6.20
C LYS A 84 4.40 -3.52 6.28
N ILE A 85 4.60 -2.56 5.38
CA ILE A 85 3.67 -1.46 5.12
C ILE A 85 3.28 -1.50 3.65
N VAL A 86 2.00 -1.33 3.37
CA VAL A 86 1.47 -1.21 2.01
C VAL A 86 0.73 0.11 1.88
N SER A 87 1.19 0.96 0.96
CA SER A 87 0.47 2.15 0.54
C SER A 87 -0.38 1.81 -0.68
N LEU A 88 -1.68 1.96 -0.55
CA LEU A 88 -2.65 1.54 -1.57
C LEU A 88 -2.91 2.60 -2.64
N GLY A 89 -2.86 3.89 -2.28
CA GLY A 89 -3.23 4.97 -3.19
C GLY A 89 -4.66 4.81 -3.69
N ASN A 90 -4.86 4.90 -5.01
CA ASN A 90 -6.19 4.95 -5.61
C ASN A 90 -6.89 3.58 -5.73
N GLN A 91 -6.19 2.47 -5.50
CA GLN A 91 -6.77 1.11 -5.46
C GLN A 91 -7.56 0.71 -6.71
N ILE A 92 -6.98 0.89 -7.90
CA ILE A 92 -7.69 0.54 -9.15
C ILE A 92 -7.75 -0.97 -9.40
N ASP A 93 -6.96 -1.76 -8.66
CA ASP A 93 -6.93 -3.22 -8.74
C ASP A 93 -6.74 -3.87 -7.36
N LEU A 94 -5.51 -3.87 -6.81
CA LEU A 94 -5.28 -4.41 -5.47
C LEU A 94 -5.81 -3.45 -4.40
N ASP A 95 -6.57 -3.99 -3.46
CA ASP A 95 -7.31 -3.20 -2.50
C ASP A 95 -7.02 -3.56 -1.02
N LEU A 96 -7.73 -2.88 -0.11
CA LEU A 96 -7.64 -3.09 1.33
C LEU A 96 -7.88 -4.57 1.72
N LEU A 97 -8.87 -5.22 1.11
CA LEU A 97 -9.27 -6.59 1.47
C LEU A 97 -8.25 -7.61 0.97
N ASP A 98 -7.65 -7.41 -0.20
CA ASP A 98 -6.54 -8.24 -0.68
C ASP A 98 -5.40 -8.29 0.35
N PHE A 99 -4.96 -7.13 0.83
CA PHE A 99 -3.87 -7.06 1.80
C PHE A 99 -4.29 -7.51 3.20
N LEU A 100 -5.53 -7.26 3.61
CA LEU A 100 -6.06 -7.79 4.87
C LEU A 100 -6.06 -9.32 4.87
N ASN A 101 -6.49 -9.95 3.77
CA ASN A 101 -6.45 -11.39 3.60
C ASN A 101 -5.02 -11.93 3.58
N TYR A 102 -4.11 -11.27 2.87
CA TYR A 102 -2.69 -11.63 2.88
C TYR A 102 -2.11 -11.60 4.29
N PHE A 103 -2.29 -10.50 5.02
CA PHE A 103 -1.74 -10.32 6.36
C PHE A 103 -2.35 -11.24 7.41
N ARG A 104 -3.62 -11.63 7.24
CA ARG A 104 -4.27 -12.62 8.12
C ARG A 104 -3.50 -13.93 8.19
N SER A 105 -2.87 -14.35 7.09
CA SER A 105 -2.10 -15.60 6.98
C SER A 105 -0.59 -15.41 7.10
N ASP A 106 -0.10 -14.17 7.25
CA ASP A 106 1.32 -13.87 7.25
C ASP A 106 1.96 -14.21 8.61
N PRO A 107 2.91 -15.16 8.69
CA PRO A 107 3.50 -15.58 9.97
C PRO A 107 4.29 -14.47 10.65
N ASP A 108 4.80 -13.49 9.89
CA ASP A 108 5.53 -12.33 10.40
C ASP A 108 4.61 -11.26 11.02
N THR A 109 3.30 -11.33 10.78
CA THR A 109 2.33 -10.35 11.24
C THR A 109 1.52 -10.89 12.42
N LYS A 110 1.48 -10.15 13.53
CA LYS A 110 0.67 -10.43 14.73
C LYS A 110 -0.38 -9.37 14.98
N VAL A 111 -0.15 -8.16 14.50
CA VAL A 111 -1.08 -7.04 14.60
C VAL A 111 -1.22 -6.41 13.23
N ILE A 112 -2.45 -6.23 12.76
CA ILE A 112 -2.74 -5.50 11.53
C ILE A 112 -3.32 -4.15 11.92
N THR A 113 -2.69 -3.07 11.50
CA THR A 113 -3.21 -1.71 11.63
C THR A 113 -3.56 -1.16 10.24
N MET A 114 -4.54 -0.25 10.18
CA MET A 114 -5.00 0.29 8.92
C MET A 114 -5.33 1.77 9.04
N TYR A 115 -5.01 2.55 8.01
CA TYR A 115 -5.56 3.88 7.79
C TYR A 115 -6.51 3.82 6.59
N VAL A 116 -7.80 3.97 6.89
CA VAL A 116 -8.91 3.80 5.95
C VAL A 116 -9.67 5.13 5.84
N GLU A 117 -9.60 5.73 4.67
CA GLU A 117 -10.41 6.88 4.25
C GLU A 117 -11.80 6.39 3.82
N ASN A 118 -11.88 5.32 3.03
CA ASN A 118 -13.13 4.77 2.52
C ASN A 118 -13.08 3.23 2.43
N ILE A 119 -14.24 2.58 2.57
CA ILE A 119 -14.40 1.14 2.28
C ILE A 119 -15.37 1.02 1.11
N PHE A 120 -14.92 0.41 0.02
CA PHE A 120 -15.79 0.02 -1.08
C PHE A 120 -16.29 -1.39 -0.79
N LEU A 121 -17.59 -1.53 -0.53
CA LEU A 121 -18.22 -2.84 -0.50
C LEU A 121 -18.35 -3.31 -1.95
N SER A 122 -17.62 -4.35 -2.33
CA SER A 122 -17.92 -5.06 -3.57
C SER A 122 -19.31 -5.70 -3.45
N GLN A 123 -20.16 -5.45 -4.44
CA GLN A 123 -21.37 -6.24 -4.67
C GLN A 123 -21.00 -7.55 -5.36
#